data_AF-A0A1H1XKI8-F1
#
_entry.id   AF-A0A1H1XKI8-F1
#
_cell.length_a   1.000
_cell.length_b   1.000
_cell.length_c   1.000
_cell.angle_alpha   90.00
_cell.angle_beta   90.00
_cell.angle_gamma   90.00
#
_symmetry.space_group_name_H-M   'P 1'
#
loop_
_entity.id
_entity.type
_entity.pdbx_description
1 polymer ?
#
loop_
_entity_poly.entity_id
_entity_poly.type
_entity_poly.pdbx_seq_one_letter_code
_entity_poly.pdbx_strand_id
1 'polypeptide(L)'
;MGDPVALSALTIGHALVLHAHDRPSRQACDIALAAPAGAEDDLVVLDVSGPLPVGFWDEAARALPPGGRGLRIVPCGAGHEMAALLGQWLSDRLDRDVTVPYGPVVRTPAGMLLAEDGPEGGWVRHRPGRVPEREGRRYPRPVWDEAGGAHRGTSAHGVAEPLPTGVWIRDTRDEDAAATHRRLLFADVPCLPATMTVVLGCPGTTPLSLDDVARFWLGVPEQWRDAARFVGYGPVRLPAGTTLGQALADLLGTPVTCFTGLPTGRPGAADMRAVTPDGGLGRRIYARELCFQPRTGLGPAPAPRIQDLWVPDFLGEPAEPRVYHYTHDVAVEVVQSGLWVRPLRTPPHSGAVRGRVPGDRGPDVLVDDSELALLPRLRDVAGDLVDRLAGTGDEPAPVRVLTIVAPPGTSRAATVRPAPAPAVAPAPAAAAPIDVEVDIAPHHQEEQRDVRASRGADGTAGSPVLGRAH
;
A
#
# COMPACT_ATOMS: atom_id res chain seq x y z
N MET A 1 -36.79 29.01 10.86
CA MET A 1 -35.87 29.65 9.91
C MET A 1 -34.52 29.60 10.56
N GLY A 2 -33.56 28.85 10.02
CA GLY A 2 -32.21 28.78 10.58
C GLY A 2 -31.37 29.96 10.08
N ASP A 3 -30.36 30.35 10.85
CA ASP A 3 -29.42 31.38 10.43
C ASP A 3 -28.59 30.94 9.21
N PRO A 4 -28.20 31.86 8.31
CA PRO A 4 -27.32 31.54 7.20
C PRO A 4 -25.93 31.16 7.72
N VAL A 5 -25.49 29.95 7.39
CA VAL A 5 -24.14 29.47 7.76
C VAL A 5 -23.11 30.16 6.88
N ALA A 6 -22.29 31.03 7.49
CA ALA A 6 -21.17 31.67 6.82
C ALA A 6 -20.07 30.63 6.53
N LEU A 7 -19.86 30.31 5.25
CA LEU A 7 -18.74 29.48 4.83
C LEU A 7 -17.42 30.26 4.98
N SER A 8 -16.45 29.63 5.63
CA SER A 8 -15.08 30.13 5.72
C SER A 8 -14.18 29.40 4.72
N ALA A 9 -13.19 30.12 4.19
CA ALA A 9 -12.28 29.62 3.16
C ALA A 9 -10.82 29.78 3.64
N LEU A 10 -10.06 28.68 3.64
CA LEU A 10 -8.67 28.64 4.11
C LEU A 10 -7.80 27.83 3.15
N THR A 11 -6.74 28.45 2.62
CA THR A 11 -5.74 27.74 1.81
C THR A 11 -4.82 26.91 2.70
N ILE A 12 -4.71 25.61 2.41
CA ILE A 12 -3.81 24.66 3.10
C ILE A 12 -3.00 23.92 2.03
N GLY A 13 -1.67 24.08 2.07
CA GLY A 13 -0.79 23.50 1.06
C GLY A 13 -1.09 24.04 -0.35
N HIS A 14 -1.55 23.16 -1.23
CA HIS A 14 -1.92 23.49 -2.62
C HIS A 14 -3.43 23.43 -2.88
N ALA A 15 -4.26 23.35 -1.83
CA ALA A 15 -5.71 23.29 -1.93
C ALA A 15 -6.39 24.38 -1.11
N LEU A 16 -7.60 24.77 -1.55
CA LEU A 16 -8.52 25.58 -0.76
C LEU A 16 -9.42 24.67 0.06
N VAL A 17 -9.65 25.00 1.33
CA VAL A 17 -10.62 24.31 2.18
C VAL A 17 -11.79 25.24 2.47
N LEU A 18 -12.99 24.84 2.05
CA LEU A 18 -14.25 25.50 2.40
C LEU A 18 -14.86 24.76 3.59
N HIS A 19 -15.07 25.44 4.72
CA HIS A 19 -15.54 24.83 5.96
C HIS A 19 -16.69 25.59 6.62
N ALA A 20 -17.64 24.84 7.19
CA ALA A 20 -18.86 25.36 7.82
C ALA A 20 -18.78 25.54 9.36
N HIS A 21 -17.64 25.16 9.95
CA HIS A 21 -17.34 25.30 11.38
C HIS A 21 -16.20 26.29 11.60
N ASP A 22 -15.92 26.70 12.85
CA ASP A 22 -14.84 27.65 13.19
C ASP A 22 -13.45 27.27 12.64
N ARG A 23 -13.22 25.98 12.37
CA ARG A 23 -11.98 25.43 11.79
C ARG A 23 -12.31 24.24 10.88
N PRO A 24 -11.47 23.94 9.88
CA PRO A 24 -11.57 22.70 9.13
C PRO A 24 -11.37 21.45 10.01
N SER A 25 -12.02 20.36 9.61
CA SER A 25 -11.79 19.03 10.15
C SER A 25 -10.37 18.54 9.83
N ARG A 26 -9.87 17.61 10.66
CA ARG A 26 -8.61 16.92 10.38
C ARG A 26 -8.62 16.22 9.02
N GLN A 27 -9.74 15.63 8.61
CA GLN A 27 -9.88 14.96 7.31
C GLN A 27 -9.65 15.95 6.15
N ALA A 28 -10.24 17.14 6.23
CA ALA A 28 -10.05 18.17 5.22
C ALA A 28 -8.62 18.71 5.18
N CYS A 29 -8.00 18.96 6.34
CA CYS A 29 -6.57 19.31 6.43
C CYS A 29 -5.67 18.23 5.82
N ASP A 30 -5.89 16.96 6.17
CA ASP A 30 -5.08 15.83 5.70
C ASP A 30 -5.23 15.63 4.17
N ILE A 31 -6.41 15.88 3.59
CA ILE A 31 -6.62 15.91 2.13
C ILE A 31 -5.88 17.09 1.49
N ALA A 32 -6.03 18.30 2.03
CA ALA A 32 -5.43 19.51 1.47
C ALA A 32 -3.89 19.50 1.50
N LEU A 33 -3.30 18.95 2.58
CA LEU A 33 -1.85 18.74 2.70
C LEU A 33 -1.32 17.64 1.77
N ALA A 34 -2.18 16.75 1.26
CA ALA A 34 -1.85 15.74 0.27
C ALA A 34 -2.09 16.20 -1.18
N ALA A 35 -2.52 17.44 -1.39
CA ALA A 35 -2.77 18.00 -2.71
C ALA A 35 -1.46 18.14 -3.52
N PRO A 36 -1.41 17.65 -4.78
CA PRO A 36 -0.21 17.74 -5.59
C PRO A 36 0.06 19.19 -6.03
N ALA A 37 1.31 19.62 -5.92
CA ALA A 37 1.77 20.87 -6.53
C ALA A 37 1.59 20.81 -8.05
N GLY A 38 1.08 21.89 -8.65
CA GLY A 38 0.92 21.98 -10.11
C GLY A 38 -0.20 21.14 -10.72
N ALA A 39 -1.18 20.70 -9.92
CA ALA A 39 -2.46 20.15 -10.41
C ALA A 39 -3.07 21.01 -11.54
N GLU A 40 -3.72 20.39 -12.54
CA GLU A 40 -4.35 21.13 -13.66
C GLU A 40 -5.51 22.03 -13.19
N ASP A 41 -6.37 21.50 -12.31
CA ASP A 41 -7.45 22.22 -11.64
C ASP A 41 -6.97 22.82 -10.31
N ASP A 42 -7.65 23.85 -9.82
CA ASP A 42 -7.55 24.27 -8.42
C ASP A 42 -8.29 23.25 -7.54
N LEU A 43 -7.60 22.62 -6.58
CA LEU A 43 -8.22 21.63 -5.69
C LEU A 43 -8.98 22.34 -4.55
N VAL A 44 -10.26 22.00 -4.39
CA VAL A 44 -11.17 22.53 -3.37
C VAL A 44 -11.66 21.39 -2.51
N VAL A 45 -11.39 21.45 -1.21
CA VAL A 45 -11.87 20.49 -0.21
C VAL A 45 -13.10 21.08 0.46
N LEU A 46 -14.22 20.36 0.41
CA LEU A 46 -15.52 20.78 0.92
C LEU A 46 -15.79 20.08 2.26
N ASP A 47 -15.57 20.79 3.36
CA ASP A 47 -15.63 20.26 4.72
C ASP A 47 -17.00 20.46 5.36
N VAL A 48 -17.86 19.45 5.21
CA VAL A 48 -19.28 19.50 5.56
C VAL A 48 -19.73 18.31 6.42
N SER A 49 -19.73 18.51 7.73
CA SER A 49 -20.22 17.52 8.69
C SER A 49 -21.71 17.69 8.98
N GLY A 50 -22.56 17.05 8.17
CA GLY A 50 -24.01 16.95 8.42
C GLY A 50 -24.88 17.43 7.24
N PRO A 51 -26.19 17.65 7.46
CA PRO A 51 -27.11 18.15 6.45
C PRO A 51 -26.71 19.55 5.98
N LEU A 52 -26.68 19.77 4.65
CA LEU A 52 -26.30 21.06 4.08
C LEU A 52 -27.38 22.13 4.33
N PRO A 53 -27.01 23.34 4.79
CA PRO A 53 -27.92 24.47 4.91
C PRO A 53 -28.53 24.92 3.57
N VAL A 54 -29.72 25.53 3.64
CA VAL A 54 -30.30 26.24 2.48
C VAL A 54 -29.39 27.41 2.10
N GLY A 55 -29.09 27.57 0.81
CA GLY A 55 -28.16 28.60 0.31
C GLY A 55 -26.67 28.28 0.44
N PHE A 56 -26.30 27.11 0.99
CA PHE A 56 -24.90 26.67 1.14
C PHE A 56 -24.09 26.79 -0.16
N TRP A 57 -24.68 26.42 -1.29
CA TRP A 57 -23.99 26.43 -2.59
C TRP A 57 -23.83 27.84 -3.19
N ASP A 58 -24.71 28.79 -2.84
CA ASP A 58 -24.53 30.21 -3.18
C ASP A 58 -23.45 30.88 -2.30
N GLU A 59 -23.28 30.45 -1.05
CA GLU A 59 -22.12 30.82 -0.22
C GLU A 59 -20.84 30.20 -0.78
N ALA A 60 -20.85 28.91 -1.12
CA ALA A 60 -19.68 28.22 -1.68
C ALA A 60 -19.23 28.85 -3.02
N ALA A 61 -20.17 29.17 -3.91
CA ALA A 61 -19.89 29.87 -5.16
C ALA A 61 -19.32 31.30 -4.96
N ARG A 62 -19.55 31.94 -3.81
CA ARG A 62 -18.96 33.23 -3.43
C ARG A 62 -17.61 33.10 -2.71
N ALA A 63 -17.39 32.01 -1.99
CA ALA A 63 -16.14 31.71 -1.28
C ALA A 63 -15.04 31.14 -2.21
N LEU A 64 -15.42 30.66 -3.40
CA LEU A 64 -14.48 30.18 -4.42
C LEU A 64 -13.69 31.34 -5.07
N PRO A 65 -12.37 31.19 -5.27
CA PRO A 65 -11.53 32.27 -5.77
C PRO A 65 -11.79 32.53 -7.26
N PRO A 66 -11.84 33.80 -7.71
CA PRO A 66 -11.96 34.12 -9.12
C PRO A 66 -10.70 33.67 -9.89
N GLY A 67 -10.89 32.98 -11.02
CA GLY A 67 -9.80 32.46 -11.83
C GLY A 67 -10.32 31.70 -13.06
N GLY A 68 -9.47 31.54 -14.09
CA GLY A 68 -9.83 30.87 -15.35
C GLY A 68 -9.44 29.38 -15.42
N ARG A 69 -9.08 28.76 -14.29
CA ARG A 69 -8.68 27.35 -14.22
C ARG A 69 -9.89 26.46 -13.93
N GLY A 70 -9.81 25.16 -14.22
CA GLY A 70 -10.81 24.22 -13.70
C GLY A 70 -10.80 24.17 -12.17
N LEU A 71 -11.91 23.74 -11.56
CA LEU A 71 -12.02 23.44 -10.13
C LEU A 71 -12.18 21.94 -9.94
N ARG A 72 -11.55 21.35 -8.92
CA ARG A 72 -11.82 19.97 -8.51
C ARG A 72 -12.31 19.91 -7.07
N ILE A 73 -13.55 19.49 -6.87
CA ILE A 73 -14.21 19.52 -5.56
C ILE A 73 -14.13 18.14 -4.91
N VAL A 74 -13.57 18.08 -3.70
CA VAL A 74 -13.41 16.86 -2.90
C VAL A 74 -14.29 16.98 -1.64
N PRO A 75 -15.41 16.26 -1.53
CA PRO A 75 -16.25 16.28 -0.34
C PRO A 75 -15.60 15.52 0.82
N CYS A 76 -15.63 16.13 2.00
CA CYS A 76 -15.32 15.50 3.29
C CYS A 76 -16.61 15.33 4.10
N GLY A 77 -16.73 14.19 4.81
CA GLY A 77 -17.95 13.87 5.56
C GLY A 77 -19.11 13.40 4.67
N ALA A 78 -20.29 13.28 5.27
CA ALA A 78 -21.41 12.50 4.71
C ALA A 78 -22.11 13.08 3.45
N GLY A 79 -21.60 14.16 2.86
CA GLY A 79 -22.26 14.91 1.78
C GLY A 79 -22.02 14.43 0.34
N HIS A 80 -21.37 13.28 0.13
CA HIS A 80 -20.79 12.87 -1.17
C HIS A 80 -21.75 12.98 -2.37
N GLU A 81 -22.97 12.44 -2.25
CA GLU A 81 -23.97 12.36 -3.32
C GLU A 81 -24.38 13.75 -3.86
N MET A 82 -24.37 14.77 -3.01
CA MET A 82 -24.81 16.12 -3.36
C MET A 82 -23.80 16.88 -4.22
N ALA A 83 -22.51 16.52 -4.17
CA ALA A 83 -21.48 17.12 -5.02
C ALA A 83 -21.69 16.77 -6.49
N ALA A 84 -22.03 15.51 -6.79
CA ALA A 84 -22.33 15.04 -8.15
C ALA A 84 -23.52 15.77 -8.79
N LEU A 85 -24.57 16.00 -8.00
CA LEU A 85 -25.81 16.66 -8.46
C LEU A 85 -25.64 18.14 -8.80
N LEU A 86 -24.59 18.80 -8.30
CA LEU A 86 -24.42 20.26 -8.38
C LEU A 86 -23.14 20.70 -9.10
N GLY A 87 -22.32 19.77 -9.59
CA GLY A 87 -21.16 20.08 -10.44
C GLY A 87 -21.55 20.91 -11.69
N GLN A 88 -22.67 20.60 -12.33
CA GLN A 88 -23.15 21.37 -13.49
C GLN A 88 -23.61 22.77 -13.09
N TRP A 89 -24.38 22.89 -12.01
CA TRP A 89 -24.86 24.19 -11.51
C TRP A 89 -23.68 25.09 -11.13
N LEU A 90 -22.65 24.57 -10.44
CA LEU A 90 -21.44 25.32 -10.14
C LEU A 90 -20.68 25.72 -11.41
N SER A 91 -20.59 24.82 -12.40
CA SER A 91 -19.92 25.10 -13.68
C SER A 91 -20.60 26.24 -14.44
N ASP A 92 -21.92 26.15 -14.64
CA ASP A 92 -22.73 27.19 -15.30
C ASP A 92 -22.74 28.51 -14.49
N ARG A 93 -22.72 28.43 -13.15
CA ARG A 93 -22.77 29.59 -12.24
C ARG A 93 -21.44 30.36 -12.14
N LEU A 94 -20.31 29.68 -12.38
CA LEU A 94 -18.96 30.24 -12.27
C LEU A 94 -18.28 30.48 -13.63
N ASP A 95 -18.86 29.99 -14.73
CA ASP A 95 -18.29 29.96 -16.08
C ASP A 95 -16.91 29.27 -16.13
N ARG A 96 -16.82 28.11 -15.47
CA ARG A 96 -15.57 27.32 -15.30
C ARG A 96 -15.84 25.82 -15.43
N ASP A 97 -14.83 25.06 -15.85
CA ASP A 97 -14.83 23.59 -15.70
C ASP A 97 -14.86 23.22 -14.21
N VAL A 98 -15.72 22.27 -13.82
CA VAL A 98 -15.85 21.79 -12.43
C VAL A 98 -15.87 20.27 -12.42
N THR A 99 -14.81 19.65 -11.88
CA THR A 99 -14.73 18.20 -11.70
C THR A 99 -15.17 17.80 -10.28
N VAL A 100 -16.16 16.91 -10.19
CA VAL A 100 -16.73 16.38 -8.93
C VAL A 100 -16.66 14.85 -8.92
N PRO A 101 -16.67 14.19 -7.75
CA PRO A 101 -16.81 12.75 -7.69
C PRO A 101 -18.28 12.34 -7.85
N TYR A 102 -18.49 11.28 -8.62
CA TYR A 102 -19.69 10.45 -8.59
C TYR A 102 -19.36 9.23 -7.73
N GLY A 103 -20.01 9.14 -6.56
CA GLY A 103 -19.70 8.17 -5.51
C GLY A 103 -18.88 8.73 -4.34
N PRO A 104 -18.80 8.03 -3.19
CA PRO A 104 -17.86 8.34 -2.12
C PRO A 104 -16.40 8.36 -2.60
N VAL A 105 -15.58 9.22 -1.98
CA VAL A 105 -14.15 9.34 -2.27
C VAL A 105 -13.33 8.67 -1.17
N VAL A 106 -12.58 7.63 -1.54
CA VAL A 106 -11.62 6.98 -0.66
C VAL A 106 -10.22 7.57 -0.87
N ARG A 107 -9.53 7.93 0.21
CA ARG A 107 -8.17 8.48 0.19
C ARG A 107 -7.14 7.47 0.72
N THR A 108 -6.01 7.33 0.03
CA THR A 108 -4.85 6.60 0.58
C THR A 108 -3.91 7.51 1.37
N PRO A 109 -3.06 6.96 2.26
CA PRO A 109 -1.98 7.72 2.91
C PRO A 109 -0.99 8.37 1.91
N ALA A 110 -0.88 7.83 0.70
CA ALA A 110 -0.07 8.36 -0.39
C ALA A 110 -0.72 9.53 -1.16
N GLY A 111 -1.88 10.02 -0.72
CA GLY A 111 -2.58 11.18 -1.32
C GLY A 111 -3.43 10.88 -2.54
N MET A 112 -3.54 9.61 -2.96
CA MET A 112 -4.43 9.20 -4.05
C MET A 112 -5.89 9.30 -3.60
N LEU A 113 -6.74 9.90 -4.41
CA LEU A 113 -8.19 9.92 -4.24
C LEU A 113 -8.84 8.99 -5.28
N LEU A 114 -9.64 8.02 -4.83
CA LEU A 114 -10.43 7.11 -5.66
C LEU A 114 -11.92 7.45 -5.49
N ALA A 115 -12.61 7.81 -6.56
CA ALA A 115 -14.07 7.93 -6.59
C ALA A 115 -14.68 6.55 -6.87
N GLU A 116 -15.41 6.00 -5.89
CA GLU A 116 -15.88 4.60 -5.87
C GLU A 116 -17.41 4.55 -5.73
N ASP A 117 -18.09 3.96 -6.71
CA ASP A 117 -19.52 3.62 -6.67
C ASP A 117 -19.80 2.50 -7.69
N GLY A 118 -19.32 1.28 -7.38
CA GLY A 118 -19.48 0.12 -8.26
C GLY A 118 -19.03 0.40 -9.71
N PRO A 119 -19.82 0.01 -10.73
CA PRO A 119 -19.57 0.31 -12.15
C PRO A 119 -19.70 1.80 -12.54
N GLU A 120 -20.48 2.60 -11.82
CA GLU A 120 -20.77 4.01 -12.18
C GLU A 120 -19.90 5.04 -11.44
N GLY A 121 -19.08 4.64 -10.48
CA GLY A 121 -18.16 5.55 -9.78
C GLY A 121 -17.12 6.21 -10.70
N GLY A 122 -16.73 7.44 -10.35
CA GLY A 122 -15.63 8.14 -11.01
C GLY A 122 -15.68 9.65 -10.88
N TRP A 123 -14.63 10.34 -11.33
CA TRP A 123 -14.61 11.79 -11.48
C TRP A 123 -15.38 12.20 -12.73
N VAL A 124 -16.26 13.19 -12.60
CA VAL A 124 -17.08 13.75 -13.67
C VAL A 124 -16.76 15.23 -13.81
N ARG A 125 -16.29 15.63 -15.00
CA ARG A 125 -16.00 17.02 -15.35
C ARG A 125 -17.22 17.65 -16.02
N HIS A 126 -17.73 18.70 -15.38
CA HIS A 126 -18.77 19.57 -15.91
C HIS A 126 -18.14 20.77 -16.62
N ARG A 127 -18.79 21.27 -17.67
CA ARG A 127 -18.40 22.52 -18.35
C ARG A 127 -19.65 23.36 -18.64
N PRO A 128 -19.53 24.70 -18.75
CA PRO A 128 -20.67 25.58 -18.97
C PRO A 128 -21.47 25.20 -20.21
N GLY A 129 -22.76 24.91 -20.04
CA GLY A 129 -23.68 24.52 -21.11
C GLY A 129 -23.32 23.24 -21.88
N ARG A 130 -22.55 22.32 -21.28
CA ARG A 130 -22.18 21.02 -21.88
C ARG A 130 -22.76 19.82 -21.12
N VAL A 131 -22.78 18.67 -21.79
CA VAL A 131 -23.05 17.38 -21.13
C VAL A 131 -21.84 17.01 -20.26
N PRO A 132 -22.01 16.49 -19.03
CA PRO A 132 -20.89 16.10 -18.18
C PRO A 132 -20.09 14.92 -18.76
N GLU A 133 -18.76 14.95 -18.58
CA GLU A 133 -17.85 13.93 -19.11
C GLU A 133 -17.19 13.13 -17.98
N ARG A 134 -17.13 11.80 -18.09
CA ARG A 134 -16.34 10.95 -17.17
C ARG A 134 -14.85 11.14 -17.45
N GLU A 135 -14.12 11.59 -16.45
CA GLU A 135 -12.69 11.91 -16.58
C GLU A 135 -11.79 10.72 -16.19
N GLY A 136 -12.23 9.87 -15.26
CA GLY A 136 -11.48 8.75 -14.70
C GLY A 136 -12.06 8.30 -13.36
N ARG A 137 -11.30 7.53 -12.58
CA ARG A 137 -11.65 7.15 -11.19
C ARG A 137 -10.65 7.60 -10.15
N ARG A 138 -9.38 7.76 -10.54
CA ARG A 138 -8.29 8.18 -9.65
C ARG A 138 -7.90 9.62 -9.91
N TYR A 139 -7.60 10.36 -8.85
CA TYR A 139 -7.03 11.70 -8.91
C TYR A 139 -5.79 11.80 -7.99
N PRO A 140 -4.61 12.21 -8.51
CA PRO A 140 -4.28 12.44 -9.93
C PRO A 140 -4.51 11.22 -10.81
N ARG A 141 -4.89 11.41 -12.08
CA ARG A 141 -5.20 10.31 -12.98
C ARG A 141 -3.90 9.62 -13.46
N PRO A 142 -3.63 8.34 -13.12
CA PRO A 142 -2.52 7.59 -13.71
C PRO A 142 -2.83 7.26 -15.18
N VAL A 143 -1.80 7.03 -16.00
CA VAL A 143 -1.99 6.85 -17.46
C VAL A 143 -2.89 5.64 -17.77
N TRP A 144 -2.80 4.60 -16.94
CA TRP A 144 -3.52 3.34 -17.08
C TRP A 144 -4.94 3.33 -16.48
N ASP A 145 -5.43 4.45 -15.91
CA ASP A 145 -6.67 4.51 -15.11
C ASP A 145 -7.90 3.88 -15.79
N GLU A 146 -7.97 4.00 -17.12
CA GLU A 146 -8.99 3.39 -17.99
C GLU A 146 -8.99 1.85 -17.88
N ALA A 147 -7.83 1.21 -18.02
CA ALA A 147 -7.67 -0.25 -17.95
C ALA A 147 -7.96 -0.81 -16.56
N GLY A 148 -7.64 -0.02 -15.52
CA GLY A 148 -7.88 -0.37 -14.12
C GLY A 148 -9.19 0.17 -13.54
N GLY A 149 -10.09 0.70 -14.36
CA GLY A 149 -11.23 1.50 -13.89
C GLY A 149 -12.40 0.67 -13.33
N ALA A 150 -13.00 -0.17 -14.16
CA ALA A 150 -14.30 -0.76 -13.87
C ALA A 150 -14.24 -1.95 -12.88
N HIS A 151 -15.09 -1.91 -11.85
CA HIS A 151 -15.45 -3.10 -11.08
C HIS A 151 -16.21 -4.08 -12.00
N ARG A 152 -15.73 -5.33 -12.12
CA ARG A 152 -16.31 -6.33 -13.02
C ARG A 152 -16.21 -7.75 -12.48
N GLY A 153 -17.27 -8.53 -12.61
CA GLY A 153 -17.22 -9.99 -12.38
C GLY A 153 -16.35 -10.68 -13.44
N THR A 154 -15.48 -11.58 -13.00
CA THR A 154 -14.65 -12.44 -13.86
C THR A 154 -15.17 -13.89 -13.90
N SER A 155 -15.96 -14.31 -12.92
CA SER A 155 -16.78 -15.53 -12.97
C SER A 155 -17.93 -15.46 -11.97
N ALA A 156 -18.61 -16.59 -11.70
CA ALA A 156 -19.64 -16.69 -10.65
C ALA A 156 -19.10 -16.47 -9.22
N HIS A 157 -17.78 -16.58 -9.02
CA HIS A 157 -17.11 -16.36 -7.73
C HIS A 157 -15.87 -15.46 -7.83
N GLY A 158 -15.47 -15.05 -9.03
CA GLY A 158 -14.32 -14.18 -9.27
C GLY A 158 -14.76 -12.75 -9.56
N VAL A 159 -14.06 -11.78 -8.98
CA VAL A 159 -14.22 -10.34 -9.26
C VAL A 159 -12.88 -9.67 -9.52
N ALA A 160 -12.88 -8.66 -10.38
CA ALA A 160 -11.83 -7.67 -10.51
C ALA A 160 -12.37 -6.31 -10.06
N GLU A 161 -11.89 -5.81 -8.92
CA GLU A 161 -12.32 -4.54 -8.32
C GLU A 161 -11.21 -3.48 -8.36
N PRO A 162 -11.54 -2.18 -8.52
CA PRO A 162 -10.53 -1.12 -8.58
C PRO A 162 -9.88 -0.91 -7.21
N LEU A 163 -8.55 -0.96 -7.17
CA LEU A 163 -7.76 -0.41 -6.08
C LEU A 163 -7.35 1.04 -6.41
N PRO A 164 -7.01 1.87 -5.42
CA PRO A 164 -6.35 3.15 -5.66
C PRO A 164 -5.05 3.04 -6.48
N THR A 165 -4.43 1.84 -6.52
CA THR A 165 -3.11 1.56 -7.10
C THR A 165 -3.14 0.68 -8.36
N GLY A 166 -4.33 0.26 -8.78
CA GLY A 166 -4.53 -0.68 -9.89
C GLY A 166 -5.82 -1.47 -9.70
N VAL A 167 -5.73 -2.81 -9.74
CA VAL A 167 -6.88 -3.72 -9.66
C VAL A 167 -6.57 -4.87 -8.72
N TRP A 168 -7.57 -5.30 -7.96
CA TRP A 168 -7.54 -6.55 -7.21
C TRP A 168 -8.43 -7.59 -7.87
N ILE A 169 -7.85 -8.72 -8.26
CA ILE A 169 -8.58 -9.90 -8.74
C ILE A 169 -8.62 -10.92 -7.61
N ARG A 170 -9.82 -11.28 -7.16
CA ARG A 170 -10.04 -12.13 -5.97
C ARG A 170 -11.29 -12.99 -6.10
N ASP A 171 -11.45 -13.89 -5.14
CA ASP A 171 -12.69 -14.64 -4.93
C ASP A 171 -13.69 -13.83 -4.08
N THR A 172 -15.00 -14.08 -4.24
CA THR A 172 -16.11 -13.36 -3.58
C THR A 172 -16.85 -14.19 -2.53
N ARG A 173 -16.40 -15.42 -2.21
CA ARG A 173 -17.09 -16.28 -1.22
C ARG A 173 -16.79 -15.95 0.23
N ASP A 174 -15.84 -15.04 0.48
CA ASP A 174 -15.46 -14.54 1.81
C ASP A 174 -15.21 -13.02 1.74
N GLU A 175 -16.31 -12.26 1.81
CA GLU A 175 -16.26 -10.78 1.78
C GLU A 175 -15.75 -10.17 3.09
N ASP A 176 -15.81 -10.88 4.22
CA ASP A 176 -15.33 -10.38 5.52
C ASP A 176 -13.80 -10.40 5.59
N ALA A 177 -13.17 -11.50 5.12
CA ALA A 177 -11.73 -11.52 4.89
C ALA A 177 -11.34 -10.49 3.82
N ALA A 178 -12.06 -10.42 2.70
CA ALA A 178 -11.77 -9.46 1.64
C ALA A 178 -11.88 -8.00 2.12
N ALA A 179 -12.85 -7.66 2.97
CA ALA A 179 -13.01 -6.32 3.53
C ALA A 179 -11.86 -5.93 4.48
N THR A 180 -11.29 -6.90 5.21
CA THR A 180 -10.09 -6.70 6.02
C THR A 180 -8.87 -6.44 5.13
N HIS A 181 -8.65 -7.29 4.14
CA HIS A 181 -7.52 -7.17 3.22
C HIS A 181 -7.60 -5.94 2.29
N ARG A 182 -8.81 -5.50 1.92
CA ARG A 182 -9.05 -4.23 1.20
C ARG A 182 -8.46 -3.04 1.94
N ARG A 183 -8.66 -2.97 3.26
CA ARG A 183 -8.14 -1.87 4.11
C ARG A 183 -6.61 -1.83 4.13
N LEU A 184 -5.94 -2.99 4.16
CA LEU A 184 -4.49 -3.10 4.06
C LEU A 184 -4.00 -2.63 2.68
N LEU A 185 -4.58 -3.14 1.60
CA LEU A 185 -4.22 -2.76 0.23
C LEU A 185 -4.42 -1.28 -0.08
N PHE A 186 -5.41 -0.62 0.55
CA PHE A 186 -5.64 0.82 0.42
C PHE A 186 -4.71 1.68 1.32
N ALA A 187 -4.16 1.11 2.39
CA ALA A 187 -3.26 1.81 3.31
C ALA A 187 -1.80 1.74 2.86
N ASP A 188 -1.33 0.54 2.53
CA ASP A 188 0.11 0.25 2.39
C ASP A 188 0.63 0.44 0.96
N VAL A 189 -0.21 0.20 -0.04
CA VAL A 189 0.21 0.18 -1.45
C VAL A 189 0.16 1.60 -2.04
N PRO A 190 1.26 2.12 -2.62
CA PRO A 190 1.26 3.42 -3.31
C PRO A 190 0.77 3.28 -4.76
N CYS A 191 0.09 4.30 -5.27
CA CYS A 191 -0.21 4.37 -6.70
C CYS A 191 1.06 4.75 -7.49
N LEU A 192 1.32 4.03 -8.58
CA LEU A 192 2.44 4.26 -9.48
C LEU A 192 1.90 4.85 -10.80
N PRO A 193 2.18 6.14 -11.14
CA PRO A 193 1.51 6.82 -12.25
C PRO A 193 1.64 6.14 -13.63
N ALA A 194 2.72 5.40 -13.85
CA ALA A 194 3.01 4.66 -15.08
C ALA A 194 2.70 3.14 -14.99
N THR A 195 2.34 2.61 -13.81
CA THR A 195 2.33 1.16 -13.55
C THR A 195 1.06 0.71 -12.84
N MET A 196 0.26 -0.12 -13.51
CA MET A 196 -0.97 -0.70 -12.97
C MET A 196 -0.67 -1.94 -12.12
N THR A 197 -0.83 -1.84 -10.80
CA THR A 197 -0.63 -2.99 -9.90
C THR A 197 -1.83 -3.94 -9.99
N VAL A 198 -1.63 -5.17 -10.48
CA VAL A 198 -2.67 -6.19 -10.59
C VAL A 198 -2.47 -7.21 -9.47
N VAL A 199 -3.17 -7.00 -8.36
CA VAL A 199 -3.12 -7.83 -7.15
C VAL A 199 -3.95 -9.10 -7.36
N LEU A 200 -3.38 -10.27 -7.06
CA LEU A 200 -3.98 -11.58 -7.32
C LEU A 200 -4.22 -12.38 -6.03
N GLY A 201 -5.47 -12.81 -5.83
CA GLY A 201 -5.92 -13.61 -4.70
C GLY A 201 -6.09 -12.79 -3.41
N CYS A 202 -6.72 -13.39 -2.40
CA CYS A 202 -6.82 -12.83 -1.05
C CYS A 202 -6.24 -13.84 -0.04
N PRO A 203 -5.37 -13.43 0.90
CA PRO A 203 -4.95 -14.29 2.01
C PRO A 203 -6.15 -14.90 2.75
N GLY A 204 -5.99 -16.11 3.29
CA GLY A 204 -7.06 -16.86 3.96
C GLY A 204 -8.16 -17.43 3.06
N THR A 205 -8.43 -16.87 1.88
CA THR A 205 -9.58 -17.28 1.04
C THR A 205 -9.29 -18.49 0.14
N THR A 206 -10.32 -18.94 -0.60
CA THR A 206 -10.15 -19.98 -1.63
C THR A 206 -9.16 -19.52 -2.73
N PRO A 207 -8.31 -20.41 -3.28
CA PRO A 207 -7.39 -20.03 -4.36
C PRO A 207 -8.09 -19.57 -5.65
N LEU A 208 -7.71 -18.38 -6.14
CA LEU A 208 -8.21 -17.75 -7.37
C LEU A 208 -7.95 -18.63 -8.61
N SER A 209 -8.88 -18.66 -9.59
CA SER A 209 -8.60 -19.32 -10.87
C SER A 209 -7.75 -18.45 -11.79
N LEU A 210 -6.85 -19.09 -12.54
CA LEU A 210 -6.12 -18.42 -13.62
C LEU A 210 -7.08 -17.92 -14.72
N ASP A 211 -8.22 -18.57 -14.93
CA ASP A 211 -9.23 -18.13 -15.91
C ASP A 211 -9.80 -16.74 -15.59
N ASP A 212 -9.91 -16.39 -14.31
CA ASP A 212 -10.41 -15.09 -13.87
C ASP A 212 -9.42 -13.97 -14.26
N VAL A 213 -8.12 -14.26 -14.17
CA VAL A 213 -7.04 -13.37 -14.62
C VAL A 213 -7.01 -13.28 -16.15
N ALA A 214 -7.24 -14.38 -16.87
CA ALA A 214 -7.33 -14.36 -18.33
C ALA A 214 -8.52 -13.52 -18.84
N ARG A 215 -9.70 -13.65 -18.23
CA ARG A 215 -10.88 -12.83 -18.58
C ARG A 215 -10.69 -11.36 -18.25
N PHE A 216 -10.02 -11.04 -17.14
CA PHE A 216 -9.56 -9.68 -16.87
C PHE A 216 -8.64 -9.16 -17.99
N TRP A 217 -7.61 -9.93 -18.36
CA TRP A 217 -6.60 -9.54 -19.35
C TRP A 217 -7.16 -9.32 -20.76
N LEU A 218 -8.10 -10.15 -21.20
CA LEU A 218 -8.80 -9.97 -22.48
C LEU A 218 -9.48 -8.60 -22.57
N GLY A 219 -10.01 -8.11 -21.44
CA GLY A 219 -10.60 -6.78 -21.30
C GLY A 219 -9.63 -5.70 -20.81
N VAL A 220 -8.31 -5.86 -20.95
CA VAL A 220 -7.30 -4.80 -20.82
C VAL A 220 -6.91 -4.31 -22.23
N PRO A 221 -7.09 -3.01 -22.56
CA PRO A 221 -6.66 -2.44 -23.83
C PRO A 221 -5.17 -2.67 -24.09
N GLU A 222 -4.81 -2.94 -25.34
CA GLU A 222 -3.46 -3.38 -25.69
C GLU A 222 -2.38 -2.37 -25.28
N GLN A 223 -2.63 -1.06 -25.46
CA GLN A 223 -1.70 0.00 -25.07
C GLN A 223 -1.38 0.04 -23.55
N TRP A 224 -2.20 -0.60 -22.71
CA TRP A 224 -2.05 -0.61 -21.25
C TRP A 224 -1.54 -1.95 -20.69
N ARG A 225 -1.27 -2.95 -21.55
CA ARG A 225 -0.76 -4.27 -21.12
C ARG A 225 0.66 -4.19 -20.58
N ASP A 226 1.55 -3.45 -21.23
CA ASP A 226 2.94 -3.26 -20.78
C ASP A 226 3.06 -2.47 -19.46
N ALA A 227 2.02 -1.70 -19.10
CA ALA A 227 1.93 -1.00 -17.83
C ALA A 227 1.51 -1.92 -16.66
N ALA A 228 1.00 -3.13 -16.92
CA ALA A 228 0.54 -4.04 -15.88
C ALA A 228 1.71 -4.71 -15.13
N ARG A 229 1.57 -4.84 -13.80
CA ARG A 229 2.46 -5.64 -12.95
C ARG A 229 1.65 -6.54 -12.05
N PHE A 230 1.72 -7.85 -12.29
CA PHE A 230 1.01 -8.84 -11.48
C PHE A 230 1.72 -9.06 -10.15
N VAL A 231 0.98 -9.13 -9.04
CA VAL A 231 1.54 -9.47 -7.72
C VAL A 231 0.69 -10.53 -7.05
N GLY A 232 1.32 -11.61 -6.60
CA GLY A 232 0.67 -12.63 -5.78
C GLY A 232 0.48 -12.11 -4.36
N TYR A 233 -0.77 -11.99 -3.93
CA TYR A 233 -1.13 -11.52 -2.59
C TYR A 233 -1.86 -12.60 -1.79
N GLY A 234 -2.75 -13.34 -2.43
CA GLY A 234 -3.33 -14.57 -1.90
C GLY A 234 -2.97 -15.81 -2.71
N PRO A 235 -3.55 -16.98 -2.37
CA PRO A 235 -3.33 -18.20 -3.13
C PRO A 235 -3.98 -18.12 -4.52
N VAL A 236 -3.28 -18.64 -5.52
CA VAL A 236 -3.74 -18.79 -6.91
C VAL A 236 -3.61 -20.26 -7.31
N ARG A 237 -4.58 -20.78 -8.07
CA ARG A 237 -4.59 -22.16 -8.55
C ARG A 237 -3.58 -22.36 -9.70
N LEU A 238 -2.35 -22.73 -9.35
CA LEU A 238 -1.27 -22.95 -10.32
C LEU A 238 -1.15 -24.43 -10.76
N PRO A 239 -0.74 -24.69 -12.02
CA PRO A 239 -0.26 -26.01 -12.44
C PRO A 239 0.93 -26.48 -11.60
N ALA A 240 1.00 -27.79 -11.31
CA ALA A 240 2.05 -28.37 -10.49
C ALA A 240 3.45 -28.08 -11.05
N GLY A 241 4.35 -27.60 -10.19
CA GLY A 241 5.73 -27.25 -10.56
C GLY A 241 5.90 -25.93 -11.32
N THR A 242 4.85 -25.12 -11.47
CA THR A 242 4.94 -23.79 -12.11
C THR A 242 4.91 -22.65 -11.09
N THR A 243 5.54 -21.52 -11.42
CA THR A 243 5.42 -20.26 -10.68
C THR A 243 4.23 -19.45 -11.19
N LEU A 244 3.73 -18.52 -10.37
CA LEU A 244 2.64 -17.61 -10.76
C LEU A 244 2.96 -16.87 -12.07
N GLY A 245 4.13 -16.24 -12.17
CA GLY A 245 4.53 -15.50 -13.36
C GLY A 245 4.70 -16.38 -14.61
N GLN A 246 5.20 -17.60 -14.48
CA GLN A 246 5.31 -18.50 -15.63
C GLN A 246 3.92 -19.01 -16.07
N ALA A 247 3.06 -19.39 -15.13
CA ALA A 247 1.70 -19.80 -15.44
C ALA A 247 0.90 -18.69 -16.12
N LEU A 248 1.10 -17.43 -15.73
CA LEU A 248 0.53 -16.26 -16.41
C LEU A 248 1.13 -16.05 -17.81
N ALA A 249 2.45 -16.14 -17.97
CA ALA A 249 3.08 -16.01 -19.29
C ALA A 249 2.54 -17.06 -20.29
N ASP A 250 2.47 -18.32 -19.86
CA ASP A 250 1.98 -19.43 -20.67
C ASP A 250 0.48 -19.30 -21.00
N LEU A 251 -0.34 -18.87 -20.04
CA LEU A 251 -1.78 -18.69 -20.18
C LEU A 251 -2.14 -17.53 -21.12
N LEU A 252 -1.44 -16.41 -20.99
CA LEU A 252 -1.73 -15.18 -21.72
C LEU A 252 -0.99 -15.11 -23.08
N GLY A 253 -0.13 -16.09 -23.38
CA GLY A 253 0.59 -16.23 -24.65
C GLY A 253 1.61 -15.11 -24.93
N THR A 254 1.96 -14.32 -23.92
CA THR A 254 2.70 -13.07 -24.03
C THR A 254 3.69 -12.92 -22.86
N PRO A 255 4.79 -12.17 -23.00
CA PRO A 255 5.60 -11.78 -21.86
C PRO A 255 4.75 -11.10 -20.77
N VAL A 256 4.98 -11.45 -19.52
CA VAL A 256 4.35 -10.79 -18.36
C VAL A 256 5.43 -10.37 -17.37
N THR A 257 5.21 -9.24 -16.69
CA THR A 257 6.07 -8.82 -15.59
C THR A 257 5.31 -8.89 -14.27
N CYS A 258 5.93 -9.53 -13.29
CA CYS A 258 5.42 -9.63 -11.93
C CYS A 258 6.26 -8.77 -10.98
N PHE A 259 5.60 -8.13 -10.02
CA PHE A 259 6.29 -7.77 -8.78
C PHE A 259 6.50 -9.02 -7.93
N THR A 260 7.59 -9.02 -7.18
CA THR A 260 7.99 -10.10 -6.25
C THR A 260 7.49 -9.89 -4.81
N GLY A 261 6.80 -8.78 -4.57
CA GLY A 261 6.19 -8.37 -3.32
C GLY A 261 5.24 -7.21 -3.57
N LEU A 262 4.56 -6.71 -2.53
CA LEU A 262 3.77 -5.48 -2.66
C LEU A 262 4.70 -4.26 -2.67
N PRO A 263 4.47 -3.25 -3.54
CA PRO A 263 5.08 -1.94 -3.38
C PRO A 263 4.49 -1.27 -2.13
N THR A 264 5.33 -0.55 -1.40
CA THR A 264 5.02 0.09 -0.11
C THR A 264 5.71 1.44 0.01
N GLY A 265 5.22 2.34 0.86
CA GLY A 265 5.83 3.65 1.09
C GLY A 265 5.35 4.73 0.11
N ARG A 266 6.26 5.57 -0.41
CA ARG A 266 5.88 6.76 -1.20
C ARG A 266 5.95 6.50 -2.72
N PRO A 267 5.01 7.01 -3.54
CA PRO A 267 5.19 7.08 -4.99
C PRO A 267 6.53 7.72 -5.37
N GLY A 268 7.33 7.05 -6.20
CA GLY A 268 8.68 7.47 -6.58
C GLY A 268 9.81 7.04 -5.63
N ALA A 269 9.50 6.60 -4.42
CA ALA A 269 10.44 6.01 -3.45
C ALA A 269 9.82 4.78 -2.78
N ALA A 270 9.18 3.92 -3.60
CA ALA A 270 8.42 2.77 -3.14
C ALA A 270 9.31 1.54 -3.00
N ASP A 271 9.14 0.79 -1.91
CA ASP A 271 9.85 -0.44 -1.61
C ASP A 271 9.00 -1.67 -1.88
N MET A 272 9.60 -2.72 -2.46
CA MET A 272 8.95 -4.03 -2.56
C MET A 272 9.14 -4.80 -1.25
N ARG A 273 8.05 -5.16 -0.57
CA ARG A 273 8.05 -6.01 0.63
C ARG A 273 7.41 -7.36 0.32
N ALA A 274 7.99 -8.44 0.84
CA ALA A 274 7.39 -9.78 0.73
C ALA A 274 5.95 -9.79 1.26
N VAL A 275 5.06 -10.54 0.65
CA VAL A 275 3.74 -10.82 1.24
C VAL A 275 3.87 -12.08 2.09
N THR A 276 3.45 -12.01 3.35
CA THR A 276 3.37 -13.19 4.24
C THR A 276 2.07 -13.97 4.02
N PRO A 277 1.96 -15.26 4.40
CA PRO A 277 0.77 -16.07 4.11
C PRO A 277 -0.56 -15.56 4.70
N ASP A 278 -0.47 -14.68 5.69
CA ASP A 278 -1.56 -13.94 6.36
C ASP A 278 -1.81 -12.53 5.79
N GLY A 279 -1.14 -12.15 4.68
CA GLY A 279 -1.33 -10.87 3.99
C GLY A 279 -0.54 -9.69 4.53
N GLY A 280 0.30 -9.92 5.55
CA GLY A 280 1.21 -8.93 6.11
C GLY A 280 2.41 -8.63 5.22
N LEU A 281 3.17 -7.60 5.62
CA LEU A 281 4.38 -7.16 4.94
C LEU A 281 5.62 -7.73 5.64
N GLY A 282 6.39 -8.52 4.89
CA GLY A 282 7.65 -9.13 5.32
C GLY A 282 8.89 -8.32 4.94
N ARG A 283 10.01 -9.02 4.78
CA ARG A 283 11.31 -8.43 4.42
C ARG A 283 11.29 -7.77 3.03
N ARG A 284 12.16 -6.78 2.83
CA ARG A 284 12.37 -6.08 1.57
C ARG A 284 12.91 -7.03 0.49
N ILE A 285 12.46 -6.90 -0.77
CA ILE A 285 12.90 -7.76 -1.87
C ILE A 285 14.01 -7.10 -2.69
N TYR A 286 15.04 -7.88 -3.03
CA TYR A 286 16.14 -7.45 -3.91
C TYR A 286 15.74 -7.46 -5.39
N ALA A 287 15.27 -8.57 -5.95
CA ALA A 287 14.76 -8.63 -7.32
C ALA A 287 13.32 -8.11 -7.39
N ARG A 288 13.10 -6.85 -7.76
CA ARG A 288 11.80 -6.15 -7.62
C ARG A 288 10.79 -6.49 -8.72
N GLU A 289 11.22 -6.50 -9.98
CA GLU A 289 10.40 -6.92 -11.13
C GLU A 289 11.00 -8.14 -11.82
N LEU A 290 10.17 -9.14 -12.11
CA LEU A 290 10.52 -10.35 -12.87
C LEU A 290 9.69 -10.45 -14.15
N CYS A 291 10.35 -10.43 -15.30
CA CYS A 291 9.76 -10.71 -16.61
C CYS A 291 9.83 -12.20 -16.92
N PHE A 292 8.66 -12.82 -17.11
CA PHE A 292 8.50 -14.20 -17.56
C PHE A 292 8.18 -14.22 -19.06
N GLN A 293 8.60 -15.29 -19.74
CA GLN A 293 8.38 -15.49 -21.17
C GLN A 293 7.52 -16.74 -21.38
N PRO A 294 6.55 -16.75 -22.32
CA PRO A 294 5.74 -17.93 -22.59
C PRO A 294 6.61 -19.11 -23.05
N ARG A 295 6.30 -20.32 -22.60
CA ARG A 295 7.00 -21.53 -23.07
C ARG A 295 6.71 -21.81 -24.54
N THR A 296 7.76 -21.92 -25.34
CA THR A 296 7.71 -22.23 -26.77
C THR A 296 7.69 -23.74 -27.08
N GLY A 297 7.57 -24.60 -26.07
CA GLY A 297 7.52 -26.06 -26.22
C GLY A 297 7.52 -26.81 -24.89
N LEU A 298 7.66 -28.13 -24.95
CA LEU A 298 7.61 -29.06 -23.80
C LEU A 298 8.87 -29.03 -22.89
N GLY A 299 9.78 -28.09 -23.11
CA GLY A 299 10.99 -27.93 -22.30
C GLY A 299 10.73 -27.32 -20.91
N PRO A 300 11.76 -27.27 -20.04
CA PRO A 300 11.70 -26.45 -18.84
C PRO A 300 11.47 -24.98 -19.21
N ALA A 301 10.77 -24.25 -18.34
CA ALA A 301 10.60 -22.81 -18.52
C ALA A 301 11.95 -22.08 -18.47
N PRO A 302 12.13 -21.00 -19.25
CA PRO A 302 13.30 -20.14 -19.10
C PRO A 302 13.28 -19.47 -17.71
N ALA A 303 14.44 -19.31 -17.09
CA ALA A 303 14.54 -18.53 -15.86
C ALA A 303 14.11 -17.07 -16.11
N PRO A 304 13.31 -16.45 -15.23
CA PRO A 304 12.80 -15.10 -15.47
C PRO A 304 13.91 -14.06 -15.48
N ARG A 305 13.71 -13.02 -16.29
CA ARG A 305 14.62 -11.88 -16.37
C ARG A 305 14.21 -10.84 -15.33
N ILE A 306 15.07 -10.63 -14.33
CA ILE A 306 15.00 -9.49 -13.42
C ILE A 306 15.07 -8.20 -14.26
N GLN A 307 14.08 -7.32 -14.14
CA GLN A 307 14.00 -6.02 -14.83
C GLN A 307 14.35 -4.85 -13.91
N ASP A 308 13.86 -4.89 -12.67
CA ASP A 308 14.10 -3.91 -11.62
C ASP A 308 14.68 -4.62 -10.39
N LEU A 309 15.58 -3.95 -9.67
CA LEU A 309 16.19 -4.47 -8.45
C LEU A 309 16.53 -3.37 -7.45
N TRP A 310 16.61 -3.75 -6.18
CA TRP A 310 17.22 -2.96 -5.13
C TRP A 310 18.33 -3.77 -4.46
N VAL A 311 19.37 -3.06 -4.02
CA VAL A 311 20.47 -3.59 -3.20
C VAL A 311 20.79 -2.59 -2.09
N PRO A 312 21.27 -3.05 -0.92
CA PRO A 312 21.85 -2.16 0.08
C PRO A 312 23.12 -1.48 -0.46
N ASP A 313 23.28 -0.19 -0.15
CA ASP A 313 24.39 0.66 -0.60
C ASP A 313 25.78 0.07 -0.30
N PHE A 314 25.92 -0.75 0.76
CA PHE A 314 27.17 -1.41 1.12
C PHE A 314 27.65 -2.48 0.13
N LEU A 315 26.81 -2.91 -0.82
CA LEU A 315 27.24 -3.77 -1.93
C LEU A 315 27.97 -2.99 -3.05
N GLY A 316 27.85 -1.65 -3.06
CA GLY A 316 28.51 -0.78 -4.03
C GLY A 316 28.02 -0.96 -5.47
N GLU A 317 28.88 -0.61 -6.43
CA GLU A 317 28.58 -0.72 -7.86
C GLU A 317 28.63 -2.18 -8.36
N PRO A 318 27.75 -2.59 -9.29
CA PRO A 318 27.77 -3.92 -9.88
C PRO A 318 28.98 -4.11 -10.82
N ALA A 319 29.68 -5.23 -10.67
CA ALA A 319 30.75 -5.67 -11.57
C ALA A 319 30.21 -6.28 -12.88
N GLU A 320 29.06 -6.97 -12.81
CA GLU A 320 28.24 -7.40 -13.95
C GLU A 320 26.75 -7.14 -13.61
N PRO A 321 25.81 -7.17 -14.58
CA PRO A 321 24.39 -6.96 -14.27
C PRO A 321 23.84 -7.94 -13.21
N ARG A 322 23.58 -7.42 -12.00
CA ARG A 322 23.18 -8.09 -10.73
C ARG A 322 24.31 -8.74 -9.92
N VAL A 323 25.58 -8.63 -10.30
CA VAL A 323 26.72 -9.27 -9.64
C VAL A 323 27.61 -8.20 -8.99
N TYR A 324 27.87 -8.34 -7.70
CA TYR A 324 28.66 -7.40 -6.89
C TYR A 324 29.90 -8.11 -6.34
N HIS A 325 31.08 -7.50 -6.48
CA HIS A 325 32.32 -8.03 -5.91
C HIS A 325 32.40 -7.68 -4.43
N TYR A 326 31.98 -8.62 -3.58
CA TYR A 326 31.91 -8.42 -2.13
C TYR A 326 33.29 -8.58 -1.47
N THR A 327 34.12 -9.47 -2.01
CA THR A 327 35.55 -9.58 -1.70
C THR A 327 36.33 -9.90 -2.99
N HIS A 328 37.67 -9.93 -2.90
CA HIS A 328 38.55 -10.30 -4.02
C HIS A 328 38.37 -11.74 -4.55
N ASP A 329 37.62 -12.57 -3.84
CA ASP A 329 37.41 -14.00 -4.08
C ASP A 329 35.93 -14.41 -4.16
N VAL A 330 34.99 -13.57 -3.71
CA VAL A 330 33.56 -13.88 -3.60
C VAL A 330 32.68 -12.80 -4.22
N ALA A 331 31.73 -13.25 -5.05
CA ALA A 331 30.68 -12.43 -5.63
C ALA A 331 29.35 -12.66 -4.90
N VAL A 332 28.55 -11.60 -4.80
CA VAL A 332 27.13 -11.65 -4.38
C VAL A 332 26.29 -11.35 -5.61
N GLU A 333 25.41 -12.28 -6.01
CA GLU A 333 24.54 -12.14 -7.18
C GLU A 333 23.07 -12.06 -6.77
N VAL A 334 22.34 -11.05 -7.25
CA VAL A 334 20.89 -10.92 -7.03
C VAL A 334 20.15 -11.90 -7.94
N VAL A 335 19.46 -12.86 -7.34
CA VAL A 335 18.64 -13.88 -8.00
C VAL A 335 17.18 -13.77 -7.55
N GLN A 336 16.25 -14.46 -8.23
CA GLN A 336 14.82 -14.43 -7.89
C GLN A 336 14.55 -14.72 -6.41
N SER A 337 15.20 -15.72 -5.83
CA SER A 337 15.02 -16.14 -4.44
C SER A 337 15.84 -15.37 -3.39
N GLY A 338 16.60 -14.35 -3.77
CA GLY A 338 17.38 -13.51 -2.83
C GLY A 338 18.81 -13.22 -3.29
N LEU A 339 19.78 -13.31 -2.37
CA LEU A 339 21.19 -13.03 -2.63
C LEU A 339 21.99 -14.32 -2.68
N TRP A 340 22.79 -14.53 -3.74
CA TRP A 340 23.60 -15.72 -3.93
C TRP A 340 25.09 -15.42 -3.77
N VAL A 341 25.67 -15.91 -2.67
CA VAL A 341 27.11 -15.87 -2.35
C VAL A 341 27.80 -17.02 -3.08
N ARG A 342 28.70 -16.68 -4.01
CA ARG A 342 29.39 -17.64 -4.88
C ARG A 342 30.84 -17.23 -5.18
N PRO A 343 31.71 -18.14 -5.65
CA PRO A 343 33.00 -17.77 -6.22
C PRO A 343 32.83 -16.78 -7.40
N LEU A 344 33.86 -15.98 -7.69
CA LEU A 344 33.86 -15.06 -8.84
C LEU A 344 33.54 -15.80 -10.16
N ARG A 345 34.15 -16.98 -10.35
CA ARG A 345 33.84 -17.89 -11.45
C ARG A 345 32.43 -18.43 -11.30
N THR A 346 31.56 -18.14 -12.27
CA THR A 346 30.16 -18.62 -12.32
C THR A 346 30.09 -20.15 -12.28
N PRO A 347 29.42 -20.76 -11.28
CA PRO A 347 29.23 -22.21 -11.18
C PRO A 347 28.41 -22.80 -12.34
N PRO A 348 28.69 -24.03 -12.82
CA PRO A 348 27.99 -24.62 -13.96
C PRO A 348 26.47 -24.77 -13.79
N HIS A 349 26.01 -24.89 -12.53
CA HIS A 349 24.60 -25.06 -12.19
C HIS A 349 23.86 -23.73 -11.98
N SER A 350 24.47 -22.58 -12.29
CA SER A 350 23.93 -21.22 -12.04
C SER A 350 22.50 -21.00 -12.55
N GLY A 351 22.11 -21.65 -13.66
CA GLY A 351 20.75 -21.57 -14.18
C GLY A 351 19.69 -22.08 -13.21
N ALA A 352 20.00 -23.14 -12.44
CA ALA A 352 19.10 -23.71 -11.44
C ALA A 352 18.98 -22.81 -10.19
N VAL A 353 20.03 -22.08 -9.82
CA VAL A 353 19.97 -21.10 -8.72
C VAL A 353 19.19 -19.86 -9.15
N ARG A 354 19.43 -19.36 -10.37
CA ARG A 354 18.72 -18.20 -10.96
C ARG A 354 17.22 -18.44 -11.11
N GLY A 355 16.82 -19.66 -11.47
CA GLY A 355 15.42 -20.09 -11.55
C GLY A 355 14.78 -20.55 -10.24
N ARG A 356 15.47 -20.42 -9.09
CA ARG A 356 14.94 -20.83 -7.79
C ARG A 356 13.84 -19.86 -7.31
N VAL A 357 12.70 -20.43 -6.94
CA VAL A 357 11.56 -19.70 -6.35
C VAL A 357 11.89 -19.25 -4.92
N PRO A 358 11.45 -18.06 -4.45
CA PRO A 358 11.58 -17.67 -3.04
C PRO A 358 10.77 -18.60 -2.14
N GLY A 359 11.09 -18.63 -0.85
CA GLY A 359 10.24 -19.28 0.17
C GLY A 359 9.21 -18.31 0.75
N ASP A 360 8.22 -18.85 1.47
CA ASP A 360 7.08 -18.14 2.10
C ASP A 360 7.47 -17.08 3.15
N ARG A 361 8.77 -16.83 3.37
CA ARG A 361 9.34 -15.86 4.30
C ARG A 361 10.17 -14.76 3.60
N GLY A 362 10.10 -14.68 2.27
CA GLY A 362 10.84 -13.72 1.46
C GLY A 362 12.22 -14.23 1.00
N PRO A 363 13.17 -13.33 0.70
CA PRO A 363 14.43 -13.67 0.04
C PRO A 363 15.46 -14.28 1.00
N ASP A 364 15.96 -15.48 0.71
CA ASP A 364 17.02 -16.13 1.49
C ASP A 364 18.42 -15.63 1.04
N VAL A 365 19.43 -15.80 1.91
CA VAL A 365 20.84 -15.76 1.49
C VAL A 365 21.27 -17.18 1.12
N LEU A 366 21.81 -17.35 -0.07
CA LEU A 366 22.13 -18.62 -0.69
C LEU A 366 23.65 -18.76 -0.79
N VAL A 367 24.19 -19.92 -0.40
CA VAL A 367 25.62 -20.23 -0.46
C VAL A 367 25.84 -21.37 -1.44
N ASP A 368 26.71 -21.13 -2.42
CA ASP A 368 27.19 -22.16 -3.35
C ASP A 368 28.03 -23.24 -2.63
N ASP A 369 27.89 -24.51 -3.02
CA ASP A 369 28.74 -25.61 -2.53
C ASP A 369 29.51 -26.38 -3.62
N SER A 370 29.49 -25.92 -4.87
CA SER A 370 30.12 -26.62 -6.00
C SER A 370 31.63 -26.75 -5.87
N GLU A 371 32.27 -25.84 -5.12
CA GLU A 371 33.68 -25.93 -4.71
C GLU A 371 33.75 -26.08 -3.18
N LEU A 372 33.62 -27.32 -2.68
CA LEU A 372 33.60 -27.66 -1.24
C LEU A 372 34.80 -27.11 -0.43
N ALA A 373 35.94 -26.84 -1.08
CA ALA A 373 37.10 -26.20 -0.46
C ALA A 373 36.87 -24.72 -0.12
N LEU A 374 36.03 -24.02 -0.89
CA LEU A 374 35.63 -22.63 -0.65
C LEU A 374 34.40 -22.51 0.25
N LEU A 375 33.64 -23.59 0.45
CA LEU A 375 32.40 -23.58 1.23
C LEU A 375 32.51 -23.01 2.66
N PRO A 376 33.61 -23.18 3.44
CA PRO A 376 33.78 -22.47 4.70
C PRO A 376 33.86 -20.95 4.49
N ARG A 377 34.73 -20.51 3.58
CA ARG A 377 34.93 -19.10 3.23
C ARG A 377 33.66 -18.41 2.71
N LEU A 378 32.86 -19.12 1.90
CA LEU A 378 31.58 -18.64 1.40
C LEU A 378 30.53 -18.51 2.53
N ARG A 379 30.59 -19.37 3.56
CA ARG A 379 29.74 -19.25 4.76
C ARG A 379 30.15 -18.10 5.66
N ASP A 380 31.45 -17.85 5.83
CA ASP A 380 31.96 -16.71 6.60
C ASP A 380 31.51 -15.38 5.95
N VAL A 381 31.61 -15.28 4.61
CA VAL A 381 31.12 -14.13 3.85
C VAL A 381 29.60 -14.00 3.90
N ALA A 382 28.86 -15.11 3.85
CA ALA A 382 27.41 -15.07 4.04
C ALA A 382 26.99 -14.63 5.46
N GLY A 383 27.82 -14.90 6.48
CA GLY A 383 27.64 -14.41 7.85
C GLY A 383 27.77 -12.89 7.94
N ASP A 384 28.91 -12.34 7.50
CA ASP A 384 29.13 -10.88 7.46
C ASP A 384 28.07 -10.15 6.59
N LEU A 385 27.63 -10.75 5.48
CA LEU A 385 26.52 -10.22 4.68
C LEU A 385 25.19 -10.19 5.48
N VAL A 386 24.88 -11.24 6.23
CA VAL A 386 23.68 -11.31 7.09
C VAL A 386 23.74 -10.29 8.23
N ASP A 387 24.89 -10.13 8.88
CA ASP A 387 25.08 -9.18 9.97
C ASP A 387 24.96 -7.72 9.48
N ARG A 388 25.50 -7.41 8.28
CA ARG A 388 25.31 -6.09 7.64
C ARG A 388 23.87 -5.83 7.20
N LEU A 389 23.16 -6.85 6.71
CA LEU A 389 21.74 -6.74 6.38
C LEU A 389 20.90 -6.43 7.63
N ALA A 390 21.13 -7.13 8.74
CA ALA A 390 20.50 -6.83 10.02
C ALA A 390 20.84 -5.41 10.51
N GLY A 391 22.07 -4.95 10.27
CA GLY A 391 22.54 -3.59 10.55
C GLY A 391 21.83 -2.47 9.80
N THR A 392 21.05 -2.76 8.75
CA THR A 392 20.25 -1.73 8.04
C THR A 392 18.99 -1.30 8.80
N GLY A 393 18.58 -2.04 9.84
CA GLY A 393 17.40 -1.75 10.67
C GLY A 393 16.05 -1.99 9.98
N ASP A 394 16.03 -2.57 8.78
CA ASP A 394 14.89 -2.57 7.85
C ASP A 394 14.04 -3.87 7.91
N GLU A 395 14.24 -4.73 8.92
CA GLU A 395 13.76 -6.12 8.92
C GLU A 395 13.07 -6.60 10.21
N PRO A 396 11.85 -7.19 10.13
CA PRO A 396 11.15 -7.76 11.29
C PRO A 396 11.45 -9.25 11.56
N ALA A 397 12.31 -9.90 10.75
CA ALA A 397 12.57 -11.34 10.83
C ALA A 397 14.00 -11.69 10.40
N PRO A 398 14.65 -12.71 10.99
CA PRO A 398 16.05 -13.02 10.71
C PRO A 398 16.27 -13.60 9.31
N VAL A 399 17.32 -13.12 8.66
CA VAL A 399 17.85 -13.68 7.40
C VAL A 399 18.25 -15.14 7.58
N ARG A 400 18.01 -15.98 6.56
CA ARG A 400 18.39 -17.40 6.57
C ARG A 400 19.51 -17.66 5.57
N VAL A 401 20.42 -18.56 5.93
CA VAL A 401 21.49 -19.04 5.03
C VAL A 401 21.12 -20.46 4.56
N LEU A 402 21.03 -20.65 3.24
CA LEU A 402 20.79 -21.95 2.61
C LEU A 402 21.98 -22.37 1.77
N THR A 403 22.52 -23.57 2.00
CA THR A 403 23.51 -24.17 1.08
C THR A 403 22.79 -24.89 -0.07
N ILE A 404 23.25 -24.70 -1.31
CA ILE A 404 22.62 -25.28 -2.52
C ILE A 404 23.52 -26.30 -3.21
N VAL A 405 23.09 -27.56 -3.15
CA VAL A 405 23.64 -28.71 -3.89
C VAL A 405 23.00 -28.81 -5.27
N ALA A 406 23.76 -29.27 -6.29
CA ALA A 406 23.23 -29.66 -7.59
C ALA A 406 23.55 -31.13 -7.94
N PRO A 407 22.62 -31.90 -8.54
CA PRO A 407 21.15 -31.80 -8.44
C PRO A 407 20.45 -33.18 -8.25
N PRO A 408 19.12 -33.24 -7.97
CA PRO A 408 18.22 -32.21 -7.48
C PRO A 408 17.55 -32.57 -6.12
N GLY A 409 16.92 -31.58 -5.46
CA GLY A 409 15.81 -31.81 -4.51
C GLY A 409 16.06 -31.50 -3.03
N THR A 410 17.28 -31.63 -2.51
CA THR A 410 17.56 -31.54 -1.06
C THR A 410 18.36 -30.31 -0.65
N SER A 411 17.68 -29.17 -0.49
CA SER A 411 18.28 -28.00 0.20
C SER A 411 18.33 -28.25 1.72
N ARG A 412 19.53 -28.24 2.32
CA ARG A 412 19.67 -28.36 3.79
C ARG A 412 19.74 -26.96 4.41
N ALA A 413 18.65 -26.54 5.05
CA ALA A 413 18.62 -25.27 5.78
C ALA A 413 19.53 -25.32 7.01
N ALA A 414 20.36 -24.28 7.18
CA ALA A 414 21.15 -24.06 8.36
C ALA A 414 20.77 -22.69 8.94
N THR A 415 20.03 -22.68 10.06
CA THR A 415 19.74 -21.43 10.76
C THR A 415 21.02 -20.96 11.44
N VAL A 416 21.77 -20.08 10.78
CA VAL A 416 22.83 -19.29 11.41
C VAL A 416 22.15 -18.36 12.40
N ARG A 417 22.04 -18.82 13.64
CA ARG A 417 21.61 -18.00 14.77
C ARG A 417 22.77 -17.03 15.07
N PRO A 418 22.53 -15.70 15.13
CA PRO A 418 23.58 -14.75 15.49
C PRO A 418 24.16 -15.14 16.86
N ALA A 419 25.48 -14.99 17.00
CA ALA A 419 26.17 -15.34 18.23
C ALA A 419 25.52 -14.58 19.41
N PRO A 420 25.21 -15.25 20.55
CA PRO A 420 24.72 -14.54 21.71
C PRO A 420 25.79 -13.54 22.14
N ALA A 421 25.41 -12.26 22.25
CA ALA A 421 26.31 -11.23 22.76
C ALA A 421 26.92 -11.69 24.09
N PRO A 422 28.24 -11.46 24.32
CA PRO A 422 28.91 -11.94 25.52
C PRO A 422 28.17 -11.41 26.75
N ALA A 423 27.76 -12.33 27.62
CA ALA A 423 26.94 -11.99 28.78
C ALA A 423 27.73 -11.04 29.70
N VAL A 424 27.36 -9.76 29.70
CA VAL A 424 27.89 -8.78 30.64
C VAL A 424 27.52 -9.26 32.03
N ALA A 425 28.52 -9.63 32.82
CA ALA A 425 28.30 -10.08 34.19
C ALA A 425 27.60 -8.97 34.99
N PRO A 426 26.60 -9.29 35.82
CA PRO A 426 25.90 -8.29 36.60
C PRO A 426 26.89 -7.59 37.54
N ALA A 427 27.02 -6.28 37.39
CA ALA A 427 27.81 -5.46 38.30
C ALA A 427 27.22 -5.57 39.72
N PRO A 428 28.05 -5.62 40.79
CA PRO A 428 27.56 -5.67 42.15
C PRO A 428 26.75 -4.42 42.48
N ALA A 429 25.64 -4.60 43.19
CA ALA A 429 24.77 -3.50 43.58
C ALA A 429 25.52 -2.49 44.48
N ALA A 430 25.69 -1.26 43.99
CA ALA A 430 26.19 -0.16 44.80
C ALA A 430 25.14 0.24 45.86
N ALA A 431 25.62 0.73 47.01
CA ALA A 431 24.78 1.03 48.15
C ALA A 431 23.82 2.22 47.93
N ALA A 432 22.79 2.32 48.77
CA ALA A 432 21.85 3.42 48.76
C ALA A 432 22.54 4.78 48.98
N PRO A 433 22.03 5.87 48.39
CA PRO A 433 22.52 7.21 48.69
C PRO A 433 22.27 7.55 50.16
N ILE A 434 23.23 8.26 50.76
CA ILE A 434 23.11 8.83 52.10
C ILE A 434 22.53 10.24 51.94
N ASP A 435 21.53 10.58 52.74
CA ASP A 435 20.95 11.92 52.77
C ASP A 435 22.00 12.98 53.17
N VAL A 436 22.05 14.07 52.42
CA VAL A 436 22.81 15.28 52.80
C VAL A 436 21.82 16.44 52.89
N GLU A 437 21.50 16.76 54.14
CA GLU A 437 20.64 17.86 54.55
C GLU A 437 21.25 19.22 54.18
N VAL A 438 20.44 20.11 53.58
CA VAL A 438 20.78 21.53 53.37
C VAL A 438 19.60 22.38 53.84
N ASP A 439 19.76 22.98 55.01
CA ASP A 439 18.76 23.84 55.66
C ASP A 439 18.62 25.20 54.97
N ILE A 440 17.40 25.52 54.51
CA ILE A 440 16.93 26.90 54.32
C ILE A 440 15.45 26.99 54.76
N ALA A 441 15.21 27.18 56.05
CA ALA A 441 13.94 27.61 56.63
C ALA A 441 13.69 29.14 56.44
N PRO A 442 12.51 29.68 56.80
CA PRO A 442 11.14 29.23 56.47
C PRO A 442 10.23 30.39 56.00
N HIS A 443 8.96 30.12 55.65
CA HIS A 443 7.85 31.03 55.97
C HIS A 443 6.49 30.30 56.09
N HIS A 444 5.58 30.86 56.90
CA HIS A 444 4.27 30.33 57.30
C HIS A 444 3.26 30.16 56.11
N GLN A 445 2.24 29.26 56.14
CA GLN A 445 1.08 29.18 57.06
C GLN A 445 0.23 30.46 57.06
N GLU A 446 -1.11 30.50 57.15
CA GLU A 446 -2.23 29.50 57.13
C GLU A 446 -3.51 30.31 56.67
N GLU A 447 -4.80 29.95 56.65
CA GLU A 447 -5.68 28.86 57.15
C GLU A 447 -7.02 28.88 56.34
N GLN A 448 -8.08 28.20 56.82
CA GLN A 448 -9.51 28.31 56.44
C GLN A 448 -9.93 27.75 55.06
N ARG A 449 -10.72 26.67 54.89
CA ARG A 449 -11.78 25.92 55.65
C ARG A 449 -13.24 26.22 55.29
N ASP A 450 -13.94 25.10 55.01
CA ASP A 450 -15.35 24.76 55.28
C ASP A 450 -16.44 25.84 55.39
N VAL A 451 -17.46 25.70 54.54
CA VAL A 451 -18.85 25.64 55.01
C VAL A 451 -19.55 24.41 54.41
N ARG A 452 -20.24 23.64 55.26
CA ARG A 452 -20.91 22.37 54.93
C ARG A 452 -22.38 22.43 55.37
N ALA A 453 -23.32 22.24 54.44
CA ALA A 453 -24.75 22.13 54.73
C ALA A 453 -25.44 21.13 53.77
N SER A 454 -26.62 20.62 54.15
CA SER A 454 -27.28 19.50 53.48
C SER A 454 -28.82 19.53 53.61
N ARG A 455 -29.49 18.48 53.08
CA ARG A 455 -30.96 18.25 52.94
C ARG A 455 -31.57 18.81 51.63
N GLY A 456 -32.54 18.15 50.99
CA GLY A 456 -32.98 16.75 51.19
C GLY A 456 -34.36 16.39 50.62
N ALA A 457 -34.54 15.08 50.41
CA ALA A 457 -35.78 14.27 50.47
C ALA A 457 -36.91 14.39 49.41
N ASP A 458 -37.28 13.20 48.90
CA ASP A 458 -38.61 12.64 48.57
C ASP A 458 -39.62 13.32 47.62
N GLY A 459 -40.28 12.47 46.80
CA GLY A 459 -41.39 12.83 45.90
C GLY A 459 -41.88 11.63 45.06
N THR A 460 -42.96 10.96 45.51
CA THR A 460 -43.34 9.60 45.07
C THR A 460 -44.42 9.50 43.98
N ALA A 461 -44.27 8.46 43.14
CA ALA A 461 -45.32 7.62 42.50
C ALA A 461 -46.30 8.21 41.44
N GLY A 462 -46.71 7.37 40.47
CA GLY A 462 -47.74 7.73 39.47
C GLY A 462 -47.85 6.84 38.21
N SER A 463 -48.20 5.55 38.34
CA SER A 463 -48.77 4.73 37.23
C SER A 463 -50.32 4.77 37.31
N PRO A 464 -51.16 4.35 36.31
CA PRO A 464 -50.97 3.14 35.48
C PRO A 464 -51.66 3.01 34.08
N VAL A 465 -51.29 1.92 33.35
CA VAL A 465 -52.19 0.96 32.61
C VAL A 465 -52.88 1.29 31.24
N LEU A 466 -53.07 0.20 30.46
CA LEU A 466 -53.82 0.00 29.18
C LEU A 466 -53.22 0.60 27.87
N GLY A 467 -53.24 -0.10 26.73
CA GLY A 467 -53.49 -1.55 26.54
C GLY A 467 -53.83 -2.02 25.11
N ARG A 468 -53.44 -3.28 24.82
CA ARG A 468 -53.84 -4.17 23.71
C ARG A 468 -53.51 -3.82 22.25
N ALA A 469 -52.80 -4.77 21.66
CA ALA A 469 -52.71 -5.11 20.25
C ALA A 469 -54.04 -5.19 19.49
N HIS A 470 -53.93 -5.10 18.16
CA HIS A 470 -54.69 -5.97 17.27
C HIS A 470 -53.82 -6.47 16.11
#